data_AF-W2CFJ0-F1
#
_entry.id   AF-W2CFJ0-F1
#
_cell.length_a   1.000
_cell.length_b   1.000
_cell.length_c   1.000
_cell.angle_alpha   90.00
_cell.angle_beta   90.00
_cell.angle_gamma   90.00
#
_symmetry.space_group_name_H-M   'P 1'
#
loop_
_entity.id
_entity.type
_entity.pdbx_description
1 polymer ?
#
loop_
_entity_poly.entity_id
_entity_poly.type
_entity_poly.pdbx_seq_one_letter_code
_entity_poly.pdbx_strand_id
1 'polypeptide(L)'
;MESSIKDKYIILGFVGFAIVLISSIATLVIADSFNQDNFVRWIVFVCCNLLGWLLYLSFQTLIFDTYEIYKIKFGKKETIAEAIEVQEELSQNTLEEATSVPGPTSVPEPVPESSPTKEETLIQTQPIELTIAPDLHEKNRANYASREQREKEERIRMVMEYCHYYLPRIADQETVNHICTEVDKWMNLNTYTPKPIQRPFTKDINNIPLRHFVWNISERFLYKRYYNGDNRAKFIKALFPKSFADTDLSTIKNFKVEPLKTEIPIDEPENGKLDFHYPEDYVRN
;
A
#
# COMPACT_ATOMS: atom_id res chain seq x y z
N MET A 1 -40.31 -25.99 5.01
CA MET A 1 -39.08 -25.49 5.65
C MET A 1 -37.83 -25.62 4.76
N GLU A 2 -37.70 -26.68 3.93
CA GLU A 2 -36.50 -26.88 3.10
C GLU A 2 -36.20 -25.82 2.01
N SER A 3 -37.21 -25.18 1.41
CA SER A 3 -37.00 -24.19 0.33
C SER A 3 -36.16 -23.00 0.80
N SER A 4 -36.58 -22.34 1.89
CA SER A 4 -35.89 -21.19 2.49
C SER A 4 -34.42 -21.46 2.85
N ILE A 5 -34.08 -22.72 3.17
CA ILE A 5 -32.70 -23.13 3.47
C ILE A 5 -31.88 -23.20 2.17
N LYS A 6 -32.43 -23.81 1.11
CA LYS A 6 -31.79 -23.89 -0.22
C LYS A 6 -31.55 -22.49 -0.80
N ASP A 7 -32.53 -21.60 -0.70
CA ASP A 7 -32.44 -20.23 -1.22
C ASP A 7 -31.31 -19.43 -0.53
N LYS A 8 -31.16 -19.57 0.79
CA LYS A 8 -30.05 -18.95 1.55
C LYS A 8 -28.68 -19.43 1.08
N TYR A 9 -28.51 -20.74 0.83
CA TYR A 9 -27.25 -21.28 0.33
C TYR A 9 -26.97 -20.87 -1.12
N ILE A 10 -27.99 -20.71 -1.97
CA ILE A 10 -27.85 -20.19 -3.34
C ILE A 10 -27.37 -18.74 -3.31
N ILE A 11 -27.98 -17.88 -2.48
CA ILE A 11 -27.57 -16.47 -2.32
C ILE A 11 -26.15 -16.38 -1.77
N LEU A 12 -25.83 -17.15 -0.72
CA LEU A 12 -24.48 -17.20 -0.14
C LEU A 12 -23.43 -17.68 -1.15
N GLY A 13 -23.77 -18.66 -1.98
CA GLY A 13 -22.92 -19.16 -3.07
C GLY A 13 -22.65 -18.10 -4.14
N PHE A 14 -23.68 -17.36 -4.56
CA PHE A 14 -23.52 -16.27 -5.53
C PHE A 14 -22.67 -15.12 -4.98
N VAL A 15 -22.88 -14.73 -3.72
CA VAL A 15 -22.06 -13.73 -3.03
C VAL A 15 -20.60 -14.20 -2.91
N GLY A 16 -20.38 -15.45 -2.47
CA GLY A 16 -19.04 -16.02 -2.36
C GLY A 16 -18.32 -16.07 -3.72
N PHE A 17 -19.02 -16.46 -4.78
CA PHE A 17 -18.50 -16.42 -6.14
C PHE A 17 -18.12 -15.00 -6.59
N ALA A 18 -18.97 -14.00 -6.30
CA ALA A 18 -18.67 -12.60 -6.61
C ALA A 18 -17.43 -12.08 -5.84
N ILE A 19 -17.29 -12.42 -4.55
CA ILE A 19 -16.10 -12.07 -3.74
C ILE A 19 -14.83 -12.70 -4.34
N VAL A 20 -14.87 -13.98 -4.71
CA VAL A 20 -13.74 -14.69 -5.33
C VAL A 20 -13.39 -14.09 -6.70
N LEU A 21 -14.38 -13.74 -7.51
CA LEU A 21 -14.18 -13.14 -8.83
C LEU A 21 -13.52 -11.75 -8.73
N ILE A 22 -14.05 -10.88 -7.86
CA ILE A 22 -13.49 -9.55 -7.60
C ILE A 22 -12.06 -9.66 -7.04
N SER A 23 -11.84 -10.58 -6.09
CA SER A 23 -10.51 -10.84 -5.51
C SER A 23 -9.51 -11.34 -6.55
N SER A 24 -9.96 -12.17 -7.49
CA SER A 24 -9.12 -12.66 -8.61
C SER A 24 -8.71 -11.52 -9.54
N ILE A 25 -9.65 -10.64 -9.91
CA ILE A 25 -9.36 -9.46 -10.76
C ILE A 25 -8.40 -8.50 -10.06
N ALA A 26 -8.66 -8.17 -8.79
CA ALA A 26 -7.77 -7.33 -7.99
C ALA A 26 -6.35 -7.92 -7.87
N THR A 27 -6.25 -9.25 -7.71
CA THR A 27 -4.97 -9.96 -7.68
C THR A 27 -4.20 -9.82 -8.98
N LEU A 28 -4.87 -9.94 -10.13
CA LEU A 28 -4.22 -9.78 -11.44
C LEU A 28 -3.70 -8.36 -11.66
N VAL A 29 -4.51 -7.34 -11.34
CA VAL A 29 -4.14 -5.92 -11.46
C VAL A 29 -2.93 -5.58 -10.58
N ILE A 30 -2.93 -6.03 -9.32
CA ILE A 30 -1.83 -5.75 -8.39
C ILE A 30 -0.58 -6.54 -8.79
N ALA A 31 -0.71 -7.82 -9.15
CA ALA A 31 0.43 -8.66 -9.52
C ALA A 31 1.22 -8.16 -10.74
N ASP A 32 0.55 -7.47 -11.67
CA ASP A 32 1.21 -6.85 -12.81
C ASP A 32 2.24 -5.79 -12.37
N SER A 33 1.88 -4.98 -11.36
CA SER A 33 2.77 -3.99 -10.73
C SER A 33 3.97 -4.61 -9.98
N PHE A 34 3.94 -5.93 -9.73
CA PHE A 34 5.00 -6.68 -9.04
C PHE A 34 5.61 -7.77 -9.95
N ASN A 35 5.60 -7.58 -11.27
CA ASN A 35 6.22 -8.49 -12.25
C ASN A 35 5.75 -9.96 -12.09
N GLN A 36 4.45 -10.14 -11.82
CA GLN A 36 3.79 -11.44 -11.64
C GLN A 36 4.31 -12.30 -10.47
N ASP A 37 4.87 -11.67 -9.42
CA ASP A 37 5.36 -12.37 -8.22
C ASP A 37 4.27 -13.25 -7.56
N ASN A 38 4.59 -14.53 -7.35
CA ASN A 38 3.64 -15.53 -6.84
C ASN A 38 3.29 -15.35 -5.36
N PHE A 39 4.20 -14.80 -4.55
CA PHE A 39 3.93 -14.51 -3.14
C PHE A 39 3.00 -13.31 -3.00
N VAL A 40 3.24 -12.25 -3.78
CA VAL A 40 2.34 -11.08 -3.88
C VAL A 40 0.95 -11.51 -4.37
N ARG A 41 0.87 -12.36 -5.39
CA ARG A 41 -0.42 -12.92 -5.88
C ARG A 41 -1.18 -13.65 -4.78
N TRP A 42 -0.49 -14.52 -4.03
CA TRP A 42 -1.13 -15.31 -2.98
C TRP A 42 -1.61 -14.44 -1.82
N ILE A 43 -0.78 -13.52 -1.30
CA ILE A 43 -1.15 -12.68 -0.16
C ILE A 43 -2.28 -11.70 -0.52
N VAL A 44 -2.24 -11.10 -1.72
CA VAL A 44 -3.31 -10.20 -2.20
C VAL A 44 -4.63 -10.94 -2.34
N PHE A 45 -4.63 -12.14 -2.94
CA PHE A 45 -5.85 -12.93 -3.10
C PHE A 45 -6.50 -13.31 -1.75
N VAL A 46 -5.68 -13.69 -0.77
CA VAL A 46 -6.13 -14.02 0.60
C VAL A 46 -6.68 -12.76 1.31
N CYS A 47 -5.96 -11.65 1.25
CA CYS A 47 -6.40 -10.39 1.86
C CYS A 47 -7.70 -9.85 1.24
N CYS A 48 -7.84 -9.89 -0.09
CA CYS A 48 -9.06 -9.48 -0.79
C CYS A 48 -10.26 -10.37 -0.45
N ASN A 49 -10.07 -11.70 -0.37
CA ASN A 49 -11.14 -12.61 0.06
C ASN A 49 -11.58 -12.32 1.51
N LEU A 50 -10.63 -12.20 2.43
CA LEU A 50 -10.91 -11.91 3.84
C LEU A 50 -11.65 -10.58 3.99
N LEU A 51 -11.20 -9.53 3.29
CA LEU A 51 -11.85 -8.22 3.29
C LEU A 51 -13.25 -8.28 2.68
N GLY A 52 -13.44 -9.02 1.57
CA GLY A 52 -14.75 -9.20 0.95
C GLY A 52 -15.77 -9.89 1.88
N TRP A 53 -15.34 -10.92 2.61
CA TRP A 53 -16.17 -11.57 3.63
C TRP A 53 -16.49 -10.65 4.81
N LEU A 54 -15.50 -9.89 5.32
CA LEU A 54 -15.71 -8.91 6.40
C LEU A 54 -16.70 -7.80 5.99
N LEU A 55 -16.58 -7.28 4.76
CA LEU A 55 -17.52 -6.31 4.21
C LEU A 55 -18.91 -6.90 4.06
N TYR A 56 -19.04 -8.12 3.52
CA TYR A 56 -20.34 -8.79 3.41
C TYR A 56 -21.02 -8.97 4.77
N LEU A 57 -20.30 -9.44 5.79
CA LEU A 57 -20.84 -9.58 7.15
C LEU A 57 -21.26 -8.23 7.73
N SER A 58 -20.47 -7.18 7.51
CA SER A 58 -20.76 -5.81 7.95
C SER A 58 -21.99 -5.20 7.27
N PHE A 59 -22.20 -5.51 5.98
CA PHE A 59 -23.43 -5.13 5.27
C PHE A 59 -24.65 -5.94 5.73
N GLN A 60 -24.49 -7.24 6.03
CA GLN A 60 -25.56 -8.06 6.59
C GLN A 60 -26.03 -7.53 7.96
N THR A 61 -25.10 -7.20 8.87
CA THR A 61 -25.46 -6.58 10.16
C THR A 61 -26.12 -5.22 9.97
N LEU A 62 -25.57 -4.35 9.09
CA LEU A 62 -26.16 -3.04 8.82
C LEU A 62 -27.59 -3.12 8.27
N ILE A 63 -27.86 -4.07 7.37
CA ILE A 63 -29.20 -4.29 6.81
C ILE A 63 -30.15 -4.82 7.90
N PHE A 64 -29.70 -5.75 8.73
CA PHE A 64 -30.50 -6.29 9.84
C PHE A 64 -30.84 -5.21 10.88
N ASP A 65 -29.84 -4.44 11.34
CA ASP A 65 -30.03 -3.34 12.29
C ASP A 65 -30.97 -2.26 11.71
N THR A 66 -30.80 -1.92 10.43
CA THR A 66 -31.68 -0.96 9.74
C THR A 66 -33.12 -1.50 9.62
N TYR A 67 -33.28 -2.80 9.36
CA TYR A 67 -34.58 -3.45 9.28
C TYR A 67 -35.29 -3.52 10.65
N GLU A 68 -34.59 -3.88 11.72
CA GLU A 68 -35.16 -3.85 13.08
C GLU A 68 -35.50 -2.42 13.52
N ILE A 69 -34.67 -1.42 13.22
CA ILE A 69 -35.01 0.00 13.47
C ILE A 69 -36.24 0.43 12.66
N TYR A 70 -36.39 -0.01 11.41
CA TYR A 70 -37.56 0.26 10.58
C TYR A 70 -38.82 -0.41 11.15
N LYS A 71 -38.72 -1.68 11.52
CA LYS A 71 -39.78 -2.48 12.15
C LYS A 71 -40.23 -1.90 13.49
N ILE A 72 -39.31 -1.44 14.35
CA ILE A 72 -39.65 -0.74 15.61
C ILE A 72 -40.38 0.58 15.34
N LYS A 73 -40.02 1.30 14.26
CA LYS A 73 -40.68 2.57 13.89
C LYS A 73 -42.05 2.40 13.21
N PHE A 74 -42.27 1.34 12.43
CA PHE A 74 -43.51 1.13 11.69
C PHE A 74 -44.46 0.08 12.30
N GLY A 75 -43.95 -0.98 12.91
CA GLY A 75 -44.75 -2.03 13.56
C GLY A 75 -45.59 -1.54 14.75
N LYS A 76 -45.26 -0.37 15.32
CA LYS A 76 -46.10 0.32 16.31
C LYS A 76 -47.45 0.83 15.74
N LYS A 77 -47.67 0.73 14.41
CA LYS A 77 -48.99 0.97 13.79
C LYS A 77 -49.82 -0.29 13.60
N GLU A 78 -49.22 -1.48 13.56
CA GLU A 78 -49.96 -2.75 13.39
C GLU A 78 -50.66 -3.18 14.70
N THR A 79 -50.10 -2.82 15.86
CA THR A 79 -50.63 -3.16 17.19
C THR A 79 -52.06 -2.66 17.47
N ILE A 80 -52.58 -1.72 16.67
CA ILE A 80 -53.97 -1.22 16.78
C ILE A 80 -54.93 -2.00 15.86
N ALA A 81 -54.44 -2.57 14.76
CA ALA A 81 -55.25 -3.37 13.83
C ALA A 81 -55.37 -4.82 14.30
N GLU A 82 -54.26 -5.43 14.71
CA GLU A 82 -54.18 -6.83 15.14
C GLU A 82 -54.99 -7.11 16.43
N ALA A 83 -55.15 -6.09 17.29
CA ALA A 83 -55.95 -6.16 18.52
C ALA A 83 -57.47 -6.31 18.31
N ILE A 84 -57.97 -6.16 17.08
CA ILE A 84 -59.40 -6.37 16.75
C ILE A 84 -59.64 -7.77 16.16
N GLU A 85 -58.63 -8.37 15.51
CA GLU A 85 -58.77 -9.65 14.78
C GLU A 85 -58.37 -10.86 15.65
N VAL A 86 -57.39 -10.72 16.55
CA VAL A 86 -56.88 -11.81 17.39
C VAL A 86 -57.82 -12.19 18.56
N GLN A 87 -58.91 -11.45 18.79
CA GLN A 87 -59.90 -11.83 19.81
C GLN A 87 -60.79 -13.02 19.38
N GLU A 88 -60.79 -13.43 18.10
CA GLU A 88 -61.74 -14.44 17.59
C GLU A 88 -61.16 -15.87 17.51
N GLU A 89 -59.85 -16.07 17.28
CA GLU A 89 -59.24 -17.42 17.23
C GLU A 89 -58.35 -17.75 18.44
N LEU A 90 -58.95 -17.66 19.62
CA LEU A 90 -58.58 -18.46 20.77
C LEU A 90 -58.67 -19.96 20.43
N SER A 91 -57.53 -20.65 20.26
CA SER A 91 -57.31 -21.97 20.89
C SER A 91 -55.93 -22.59 20.69
N GLN A 92 -55.40 -23.09 21.81
CA GLN A 92 -54.45 -24.21 21.93
C GLN A 92 -53.00 -23.92 21.47
N ASN A 93 -52.13 -23.44 22.37
CA ASN A 93 -51.42 -24.19 23.43
C ASN A 93 -50.13 -24.88 22.93
N THR A 94 -49.03 -25.03 23.68
CA THR A 94 -48.47 -24.35 24.88
C THR A 94 -47.08 -24.98 25.14
N LEU A 95 -46.15 -24.21 25.71
CA LEU A 95 -44.86 -24.62 26.31
C LEU A 95 -43.66 -24.99 25.40
N GLU A 96 -42.66 -24.11 25.45
CA GLU A 96 -41.22 -24.42 25.48
C GLU A 96 -40.86 -25.21 26.76
N GLU A 97 -39.67 -25.79 26.91
CA GLU A 97 -38.52 -25.31 27.74
C GLU A 97 -37.82 -26.59 28.29
N ALA A 98 -36.60 -26.66 28.81
CA ALA A 98 -35.44 -25.76 28.83
C ALA A 98 -34.17 -26.55 29.25
N THR A 99 -33.03 -26.18 28.66
CA THR A 99 -31.76 -25.77 29.32
C THR A 99 -31.22 -26.50 30.56
N SER A 100 -29.96 -27.00 30.52
CA SER A 100 -28.83 -26.60 31.42
C SER A 100 -27.56 -27.51 31.35
N VAL A 101 -26.43 -27.06 31.93
CA VAL A 101 -25.02 -27.42 31.68
C VAL A 101 -24.22 -27.24 33.01
N PRO A 102 -23.27 -28.11 33.48
CA PRO A 102 -21.98 -28.44 32.82
C PRO A 102 -21.41 -29.89 33.05
N GLY A 103 -20.13 -30.12 32.72
CA GLY A 103 -19.32 -31.33 33.02
C GLY A 103 -18.56 -31.28 34.37
N PRO A 104 -17.41 -32.01 34.59
CA PRO A 104 -16.48 -32.59 33.60
C PRO A 104 -15.83 -33.99 33.93
N THR A 105 -14.90 -34.44 33.06
CA THR A 105 -13.76 -35.37 33.29
C THR A 105 -13.99 -36.87 33.57
N SER A 106 -13.55 -37.74 32.64
CA SER A 106 -12.66 -38.91 32.90
C SER A 106 -12.24 -39.66 31.61
N VAL A 107 -11.09 -40.35 31.65
CA VAL A 107 -10.46 -41.15 30.58
C VAL A 107 -10.43 -42.62 31.05
N PRO A 108 -10.73 -43.63 30.21
CA PRO A 108 -9.66 -44.51 29.71
C PRO A 108 -9.82 -45.07 28.27
N GLU A 109 -8.67 -45.45 27.69
CA GLU A 109 -8.47 -46.28 26.48
C GLU A 109 -8.87 -47.77 26.72
N PRO A 110 -9.07 -48.66 25.69
CA PRO A 110 -8.00 -49.05 24.73
C PRO A 110 -8.38 -49.45 23.26
N VAL A 111 -7.43 -49.22 22.34
CA VAL A 111 -6.78 -50.13 21.32
C VAL A 111 -7.54 -51.44 20.94
N PRO A 112 -7.66 -51.88 19.65
CA PRO A 112 -6.52 -52.01 18.72
C PRO A 112 -6.65 -51.88 17.18
N GLU A 113 -5.46 -51.69 16.58
CA GLU A 113 -4.93 -52.15 15.27
C GLU A 113 -5.65 -51.88 13.93
N SER A 114 -4.96 -51.17 13.04
CA SER A 114 -4.51 -51.73 11.75
C SER A 114 -3.44 -50.84 11.08
N SER A 115 -2.41 -51.47 10.51
CA SER A 115 -1.43 -50.83 9.63
C SER A 115 -1.83 -51.04 8.16
N PRO A 116 -1.26 -50.26 7.21
CA PRO A 116 -0.16 -50.89 6.45
C PRO A 116 1.00 -49.96 6.07
N THR A 117 2.13 -50.60 5.83
CA THR A 117 3.42 -50.09 5.37
C THR A 117 3.38 -49.19 4.12
N LYS A 118 4.15 -48.09 4.14
CA LYS A 118 4.89 -47.59 2.97
C LYS A 118 6.23 -47.03 3.43
N GLU A 119 7.28 -47.33 2.67
CA GLU A 119 8.65 -46.89 2.95
C GLU A 119 8.79 -45.37 2.78
N GLU A 120 9.05 -44.65 3.87
CA GLU A 120 9.64 -43.32 3.79
C GLU A 120 11.15 -43.46 3.63
N THR A 121 11.62 -43.42 2.38
CA THR A 121 13.06 -43.29 2.10
C THR A 121 13.52 -41.92 2.62
N LEU A 122 14.10 -41.92 3.81
CA LEU A 122 14.55 -40.73 4.52
C LEU A 122 15.60 -40.00 3.67
N ILE A 123 15.19 -38.94 2.97
CA ILE A 123 16.09 -38.10 2.17
C ILE A 123 17.02 -37.38 3.14
N GLN A 124 18.20 -37.97 3.36
CA GLN A 124 19.27 -37.38 4.12
C GLN A 124 19.94 -36.30 3.25
N THR A 125 19.34 -35.11 3.20
CA THR A 125 19.93 -33.92 2.59
C THR A 125 21.17 -33.50 3.38
N GLN A 126 22.32 -34.08 3.03
CA GLN A 126 23.60 -33.54 3.48
C GLN A 126 23.74 -32.10 2.95
N PRO A 127 24.21 -31.15 3.78
CA PRO A 127 24.45 -29.79 3.32
C PRO A 127 25.40 -29.78 2.12
N ILE A 128 25.03 -29.07 1.07
CA ILE A 128 25.91 -28.89 -0.10
C ILE A 128 27.11 -28.04 0.37
N GLU A 129 28.27 -28.66 0.50
CA GLU A 129 29.52 -27.98 0.85
C GLU A 129 30.01 -27.16 -0.34
N LEU A 130 29.51 -25.92 -0.45
CA LEU A 130 29.82 -25.02 -1.55
C LEU A 130 31.09 -24.21 -1.23
N THR A 131 32.26 -24.77 -1.54
CA THR A 131 33.55 -24.08 -1.36
C THR A 131 33.67 -22.90 -2.32
N ILE A 132 33.39 -21.68 -1.84
CA ILE A 132 33.49 -20.46 -2.65
C ILE A 132 34.96 -20.13 -2.91
N ALA A 133 35.38 -20.19 -4.18
CA ALA A 133 36.73 -19.80 -4.59
C ALA A 133 37.00 -18.31 -4.26
N PRO A 134 38.07 -17.97 -3.50
CA PRO A 134 38.29 -16.60 -3.02
C PRO A 134 38.45 -15.53 -4.11
N ASP A 135 39.06 -15.90 -5.24
CA ASP A 135 39.25 -15.06 -6.42
C ASP A 135 37.93 -14.76 -7.13
N LEU A 136 37.05 -15.76 -7.27
CA LEU A 136 35.70 -15.60 -7.81
C LEU A 136 34.85 -14.72 -6.89
N HIS A 137 34.96 -14.90 -5.57
CA HIS A 137 34.27 -14.06 -4.59
C HIS A 137 34.70 -12.59 -4.72
N GLU A 138 36.00 -12.31 -4.80
CA GLU A 138 36.51 -10.94 -4.98
C GLU A 138 36.06 -10.32 -6.31
N LYS A 139 36.16 -11.08 -7.40
CA LYS A 139 35.67 -10.65 -8.72
C LYS A 139 34.18 -10.34 -8.73
N ASN A 140 33.38 -11.08 -7.97
CA ASN A 140 31.95 -10.82 -7.80
C ASN A 140 31.73 -9.55 -6.96
N ARG A 141 32.43 -9.37 -5.83
CA ARG A 141 32.36 -8.12 -5.02
C ARG A 141 32.68 -6.88 -5.85
N ALA A 142 33.77 -6.91 -6.61
CA ALA A 142 34.16 -5.81 -7.51
C ALA A 142 33.11 -5.55 -8.61
N ASN A 143 32.50 -6.61 -9.17
CA ASN A 143 31.41 -6.46 -10.12
C ASN A 143 30.17 -5.80 -9.50
N TYR A 144 29.76 -6.18 -8.30
CA TYR A 144 28.63 -5.54 -7.61
C TYR A 144 28.91 -4.06 -7.34
N ALA A 145 30.06 -3.73 -6.76
CA ALA A 145 30.45 -2.33 -6.49
C ALA A 145 30.50 -1.48 -7.78
N SER A 146 31.03 -2.02 -8.88
CA SER A 146 31.09 -1.29 -10.17
C SER A 146 29.73 -1.16 -10.89
N ARG A 147 28.75 -2.03 -10.60
CA ARG A 147 27.37 -1.88 -11.08
C ARG A 147 26.64 -0.80 -10.28
N GLU A 148 26.73 -0.87 -8.95
CA GLU A 148 26.14 0.08 -8.02
C GLU A 148 26.66 1.51 -8.23
N GLN A 149 27.97 1.67 -8.45
CA GLN A 149 28.58 2.97 -8.75
C GLN A 149 28.09 3.54 -10.10
N ARG A 150 27.96 2.71 -11.15
CA ARG A 150 27.42 3.17 -12.44
C ARG A 150 25.96 3.61 -12.34
N GLU A 151 25.13 2.82 -11.64
CA GLU A 151 23.72 3.19 -11.42
C GLU A 151 23.60 4.48 -10.60
N LYS A 152 24.47 4.66 -9.60
CA LYS A 152 24.56 5.91 -8.82
C LYS A 152 24.94 7.11 -9.70
N GLU A 153 25.95 6.98 -10.54
CA GLU A 153 26.38 8.04 -11.48
C GLU A 153 25.30 8.38 -12.51
N GLU A 154 24.58 7.38 -13.01
CA GLU A 154 23.45 7.55 -13.93
C GLU A 154 22.29 8.30 -13.24
N ARG A 155 21.92 7.91 -12.02
CA ARG A 155 20.89 8.61 -11.22
C ARG A 155 21.29 10.04 -10.87
N ILE A 156 22.55 10.29 -10.50
CA ILE A 156 23.06 11.66 -10.29
C ILE A 156 22.94 12.47 -11.58
N ARG A 157 23.39 11.94 -12.73
CA ARG A 157 23.30 12.61 -14.03
C ARG A 157 21.87 13.00 -14.39
N MET A 158 20.90 12.07 -14.28
CA MET A 158 19.49 12.34 -14.55
C MET A 158 18.92 13.44 -13.64
N VAL A 159 19.24 13.41 -12.34
CA VAL A 159 18.79 14.44 -11.39
C VAL A 159 19.42 15.80 -11.70
N MET A 160 20.71 15.85 -12.08
CA MET A 160 21.35 17.11 -12.49
C MET A 160 20.77 17.66 -13.79
N GLU A 161 20.47 16.81 -14.78
CA GLU A 161 19.78 17.20 -16.02
C GLU A 161 18.41 17.84 -15.70
N TYR A 162 17.61 17.19 -14.86
CA TYR A 162 16.32 17.68 -14.39
C TYR A 162 16.43 19.03 -13.65
N CYS A 163 17.43 19.18 -12.76
CA CYS A 163 17.71 20.44 -12.08
C CYS A 163 18.04 21.56 -13.07
N HIS A 164 18.94 21.32 -14.03
CA HIS A 164 19.29 22.30 -15.06
C HIS A 164 18.14 22.60 -16.02
N TYR A 165 17.17 21.70 -16.20
CA TYR A 165 15.98 21.96 -17.00
C TYR A 165 14.95 22.81 -16.26
N TYR A 166 14.50 22.40 -15.07
CA TYR A 166 13.39 23.07 -14.37
C TYR A 166 13.81 24.33 -13.60
N LEU A 167 14.95 24.32 -12.90
CA LEU A 167 15.28 25.41 -11.96
C LEU A 167 15.57 26.78 -12.62
N PRO A 168 16.16 26.90 -13.83
CA PRO A 168 16.34 28.21 -14.48
C PRO A 168 15.03 28.96 -14.76
N ARG A 169 13.87 28.29 -14.72
CA ARG A 169 12.55 28.93 -14.85
C ARG A 169 12.17 29.78 -13.63
N ILE A 170 12.87 29.60 -12.50
CA ILE A 170 12.59 30.24 -11.20
C ILE A 170 13.84 30.80 -10.50
N ALA A 171 15.06 30.50 -10.93
CA ALA A 171 16.30 30.85 -10.24
C ALA A 171 17.40 31.34 -11.19
N ASP A 172 18.35 32.14 -10.69
CA ASP A 172 19.55 32.55 -11.45
C ASP A 172 20.58 31.40 -11.55
N GLN A 173 21.51 31.48 -12.50
CA GLN A 173 22.51 30.43 -12.75
C GLN A 173 23.31 30.05 -11.49
N GLU A 174 23.66 31.01 -10.65
CA GLU A 174 24.44 30.74 -9.43
C GLU A 174 23.60 30.01 -8.37
N THR A 175 22.33 30.38 -8.22
CA THR A 175 21.38 29.68 -7.35
C THR A 175 21.08 28.27 -7.86
N VAL A 176 20.95 28.06 -9.18
CA VAL A 176 20.83 26.73 -9.79
C VAL A 176 22.07 25.89 -9.48
N ASN A 177 23.28 26.42 -9.71
CA ASN A 177 24.54 25.73 -9.42
C ASN A 177 24.68 25.38 -7.93
N HIS A 178 24.26 26.28 -7.03
CA HIS A 178 24.22 26.01 -5.59
C HIS A 178 23.23 24.88 -5.26
N ILE A 179 22.00 24.92 -5.78
CA ILE A 179 21.01 23.85 -5.57
C ILE A 179 21.53 22.51 -6.07
N CYS A 180 22.11 22.44 -7.28
CA CYS A 180 22.73 21.23 -7.82
C CYS A 180 23.85 20.70 -6.89
N THR A 181 24.70 21.59 -6.37
CA THR A 181 25.79 21.24 -5.44
C THR A 181 25.27 20.68 -4.11
N GLU A 182 24.17 21.23 -3.57
CA GLU A 182 23.58 20.76 -2.32
C GLU A 182 22.76 19.48 -2.51
N VAL A 183 22.14 19.29 -3.67
CA VAL A 183 21.47 18.04 -4.07
C VAL A 183 22.47 16.91 -4.26
N ASP A 184 23.61 17.14 -4.92
CA ASP A 184 24.65 16.12 -5.11
C ASP A 184 25.13 15.55 -3.76
N LYS A 185 25.47 16.44 -2.83
CA LYS A 185 25.90 16.05 -1.47
C LYS A 185 24.82 15.25 -0.74
N TRP A 186 23.56 15.62 -0.89
CA TRP A 186 22.43 14.90 -0.28
C TRP A 186 22.19 13.53 -0.91
N MET A 187 22.30 13.40 -2.24
CA MET A 187 22.26 12.10 -2.94
C MET A 187 23.38 11.16 -2.50
N ASN A 188 24.55 11.71 -2.21
CA ASN A 188 25.71 10.99 -1.70
C ASN A 188 25.62 10.66 -0.19
N LEU A 189 24.92 11.46 0.60
CA LEU A 189 24.79 11.30 2.05
C LEU A 189 23.41 11.74 2.54
N ASN A 190 22.54 10.77 2.88
CA ASN A 190 21.18 11.06 3.32
C ASN A 190 21.07 11.88 4.63
N THR A 191 22.11 11.89 5.47
CA THR A 191 22.18 12.73 6.69
C THR A 191 22.69 14.15 6.44
N TYR A 192 23.05 14.49 5.19
CA TYR A 192 23.51 15.82 4.81
C TYR A 192 22.44 16.88 5.07
N THR A 193 22.85 18.00 5.65
CA THR A 193 22.00 19.18 5.83
C THR A 193 22.47 20.26 4.86
N PRO A 194 21.64 20.73 3.92
CA PRO A 194 22.05 21.67 2.90
C PRO A 194 22.25 23.08 3.46
N LYS A 195 23.13 23.83 2.81
CA LYS A 195 23.26 25.27 3.00
C LYS A 195 22.09 26.00 2.29
N PRO A 196 21.46 26.99 2.93
CA PRO A 196 20.34 27.71 2.34
C PRO A 196 20.76 28.47 1.07
N ILE A 197 19.82 28.67 0.14
CA ILE A 197 20.02 29.61 -0.97
C ILE A 197 20.25 31.03 -0.43
N GLN A 198 21.23 31.74 -1.01
CA GLN A 198 21.60 33.08 -0.56
C GLN A 198 20.81 34.19 -1.26
N ARG A 199 20.39 33.94 -2.51
CA ARG A 199 19.65 34.87 -3.36
C ARG A 199 18.16 34.55 -3.38
N PRO A 200 17.29 35.54 -3.65
CA PRO A 200 15.89 35.26 -3.95
C PRO A 200 15.76 34.54 -5.30
N PHE A 201 14.60 33.89 -5.48
CA PHE A 201 14.17 33.41 -6.79
C PHE A 201 13.95 34.57 -7.78
N THR A 202 14.07 34.31 -9.08
CA THR A 202 13.85 35.29 -10.15
C THR A 202 12.36 35.56 -10.41
N LYS A 203 11.48 34.75 -9.81
CA LYS A 203 10.03 34.92 -9.75
C LYS A 203 9.58 34.79 -8.30
N ASP A 204 8.49 35.45 -7.96
CA ASP A 204 7.77 35.13 -6.72
C ASP A 204 7.11 33.76 -6.88
N ILE A 205 7.48 32.80 -6.04
CA ILE A 205 6.96 31.44 -6.06
C ILE A 205 6.55 31.02 -4.66
N ASN A 206 5.41 30.36 -4.56
CA ASN A 206 4.98 29.74 -3.32
C ASN A 206 5.79 28.44 -3.05
N ASN A 207 5.49 27.77 -1.95
CA ASN A 207 6.28 26.61 -1.53
C ASN A 207 5.90 25.28 -2.20
N ILE A 208 4.85 25.23 -3.02
CA ILE A 208 4.35 24.02 -3.67
C ILE A 208 5.29 23.50 -4.79
N PRO A 209 5.74 24.31 -5.78
CA PRO A 209 6.71 23.87 -6.79
C PRO A 209 8.01 23.31 -6.17
N LEU A 210 8.43 23.86 -5.03
CA LEU A 210 9.63 23.40 -4.33
C LEU A 210 9.41 22.02 -3.69
N ARG A 211 8.21 21.73 -3.16
CA ARG A 211 7.85 20.38 -2.69
C ARG A 211 7.88 19.38 -3.84
N HIS A 212 7.32 19.77 -4.99
CA HIS A 212 7.32 18.95 -6.20
C HIS A 212 8.75 18.64 -6.66
N PHE A 213 9.60 19.67 -6.71
CA PHE A 213 11.03 19.52 -7.00
C PHE A 213 11.70 18.46 -6.12
N VAL A 214 11.59 18.57 -4.79
CA VAL A 214 12.24 17.63 -3.85
C VAL A 214 11.62 16.24 -3.92
N TRP A 215 10.32 16.12 -4.14
CA TRP A 215 9.67 14.84 -4.41
C TRP A 215 10.25 14.18 -5.67
N ASN A 216 10.16 14.87 -6.80
CA ASN A 216 10.53 14.34 -8.12
C ASN A 216 11.98 13.84 -8.13
N ILE A 217 12.94 14.61 -7.59
CA ILE A 217 14.35 14.16 -7.55
C ILE A 217 14.55 12.96 -6.62
N SER A 218 13.95 12.98 -5.42
CA SER A 218 14.21 11.92 -4.42
C SER A 218 13.52 10.59 -4.73
N GLU A 219 12.52 10.57 -5.61
CA GLU A 219 12.00 9.33 -6.20
C GLU A 219 13.02 8.63 -7.12
N ARG A 220 14.02 9.35 -7.66
CA ARG A 220 15.09 8.80 -8.51
C ARG A 220 16.35 8.36 -7.74
N PHE A 221 16.40 8.55 -6.42
CA PHE A 221 17.59 8.23 -5.63
C PHE A 221 17.74 6.70 -5.42
N LEU A 222 18.99 6.21 -5.49
CA LEU A 222 19.32 4.77 -5.44
C LEU A 222 18.72 4.07 -4.20
N TYR A 223 18.93 4.65 -3.01
CA TYR A 223 18.49 4.08 -1.74
C TYR A 223 17.26 4.80 -1.17
N LYS A 224 16.16 4.82 -1.95
CA LYS A 224 14.89 5.50 -1.62
C LYS A 224 14.44 5.38 -0.14
N ARG A 225 14.68 4.23 0.51
CA ARG A 225 14.35 3.98 1.94
C ARG A 225 14.91 5.00 2.94
N TYR A 226 16.05 5.62 2.66
CA TYR A 226 16.65 6.63 3.56
C TYR A 226 16.05 8.03 3.35
N TYR A 227 15.49 8.28 2.18
CA TYR A 227 14.90 9.56 1.78
C TYR A 227 13.39 9.53 2.03
N ASN A 228 13.02 9.33 3.30
CA ASN A 228 11.63 9.35 3.75
C ASN A 228 11.08 10.78 3.86
N GLY A 229 9.79 10.93 4.22
CA GLY A 229 9.13 12.25 4.29
C GLY A 229 9.81 13.23 5.26
N ASP A 230 10.31 12.76 6.41
CA ASP A 230 11.07 13.59 7.36
C ASP A 230 12.40 14.06 6.79
N ASN A 231 13.12 13.17 6.08
CA ASN A 231 14.39 13.48 5.45
C ASN A 231 14.21 14.57 4.37
N ARG A 232 13.24 14.36 3.45
CA ARG A 232 12.87 15.32 2.41
C ARG A 232 12.42 16.67 3.00
N ALA A 233 11.59 16.65 4.05
CA ALA A 233 11.05 17.86 4.67
C ALA A 233 12.13 18.68 5.41
N LYS A 234 13.11 18.01 6.02
CA LYS A 234 14.27 18.69 6.64
C LYS A 234 15.19 19.30 5.57
N PHE A 235 15.51 18.53 4.52
CA PHE A 235 16.33 19.01 3.40
C PHE A 235 15.73 20.27 2.76
N ILE A 236 14.45 20.22 2.36
CA ILE A 236 13.80 21.34 1.66
C ILE A 236 13.68 22.60 2.53
N LYS A 237 13.33 22.45 3.82
CA LYS A 237 13.20 23.59 4.76
C LYS A 237 14.56 24.22 5.07
N ALA A 238 15.64 23.45 5.08
CA ALA A 238 17.00 23.96 5.25
C ALA A 238 17.54 24.65 3.98
N LEU A 239 17.22 24.13 2.79
CA LEU A 239 17.65 24.71 1.50
C LEU A 239 16.89 26.00 1.15
N PHE A 240 15.58 26.05 1.45
CA PHE A 240 14.69 27.17 1.09
C PHE A 240 14.01 27.80 2.33
N PRO A 241 14.76 28.29 3.33
CA PRO A 241 14.20 28.66 4.63
C PRO A 241 13.17 29.79 4.57
N LYS A 242 13.26 30.70 3.59
CA LYS A 242 12.27 31.78 3.40
C LYS A 242 10.92 31.24 2.93
N SER A 243 10.89 30.39 1.91
CA SER A 243 9.67 29.80 1.34
C SER A 243 8.92 28.88 2.33
N PHE A 244 9.62 28.38 3.34
CA PHE A 244 9.10 27.47 4.35
C PHE A 244 9.17 28.03 5.77
N ALA A 245 9.32 29.35 5.96
CA ALA A 245 9.47 29.94 7.30
C ALA A 245 8.34 29.52 8.24
N ASP A 246 7.11 29.84 7.84
CA ASP A 246 5.86 29.62 8.60
C ASP A 246 5.22 28.24 8.33
N THR A 247 5.92 27.32 7.66
CA THR A 247 5.41 25.97 7.35
C THR A 247 6.08 24.92 8.24
N ASP A 248 5.29 24.16 8.99
CA ASP A 248 5.78 23.07 9.84
C ASP A 248 6.22 21.83 9.02
N LEU A 249 7.05 20.97 9.63
CA LEU A 249 7.59 19.79 8.94
C LEU A 249 6.52 18.75 8.58
N SER A 250 5.42 18.62 9.32
CA SER A 250 4.32 17.70 8.97
C SER A 250 3.56 18.19 7.74
N THR A 251 3.24 19.47 7.66
CA THR A 251 2.60 20.08 6.49
C THR A 251 3.49 19.96 5.25
N ILE A 252 4.81 20.12 5.37
CA ILE A 252 5.75 19.96 4.23
C ILE A 252 5.71 18.55 3.63
N LYS A 253 5.45 17.50 4.43
CA LYS A 253 5.37 16.10 3.95
C LYS A 253 4.26 15.86 2.92
N ASN A 254 3.29 16.75 2.82
CA ASN A 254 2.29 16.76 1.75
C ASN A 254 2.95 17.25 0.45
N PHE A 255 3.76 16.38 -0.16
CA PHE A 255 4.61 16.71 -1.29
C PHE A 255 3.90 16.75 -2.64
N LYS A 256 2.74 16.09 -2.81
CA LYS A 256 1.99 16.00 -4.08
C LYS A 256 0.73 16.88 -4.09
N VAL A 257 0.78 18.05 -3.45
CA VAL A 257 -0.38 18.95 -3.30
C VAL A 257 -0.55 19.84 -4.53
N GLU A 258 -1.76 19.94 -5.08
CA GLU A 258 -2.05 20.75 -6.29
C GLU A 258 -1.13 20.45 -7.52
N PRO A 259 -1.04 19.18 -7.98
CA PRO A 259 -0.01 18.73 -8.93
C PRO A 259 -0.07 19.36 -10.34
N LEU A 260 -1.19 19.98 -10.74
CA LEU A 260 -1.48 20.36 -12.13
C LEU A 260 -1.37 21.88 -12.44
N LYS A 261 -0.90 22.71 -11.49
CA LYS A 261 -0.78 24.18 -11.68
C LYS A 261 0.45 24.79 -11.00
N THR A 262 1.64 24.27 -11.31
CA THR A 262 2.90 24.71 -10.68
C THR A 262 4.04 24.85 -11.68
N GLU A 263 4.99 25.74 -11.40
CA GLU A 263 6.20 26.00 -12.19
C GLU A 263 7.09 24.76 -12.33
N ILE A 264 6.96 23.83 -11.38
CA ILE A 264 7.58 22.51 -11.36
C ILE A 264 6.44 21.52 -11.08
N PRO A 265 5.90 20.83 -12.10
CA PRO A 265 4.82 19.86 -11.92
C PRO A 265 5.31 18.62 -11.17
N ILE A 266 4.40 17.81 -10.65
CA ILE A 266 4.74 16.46 -10.16
C ILE A 266 5.11 15.56 -11.36
N ASP A 267 6.21 14.84 -11.22
CA ASP A 267 6.75 13.92 -12.23
C ASP A 267 6.93 12.55 -11.57
N GLU A 268 6.03 11.62 -11.88
CA GLU A 268 6.02 10.27 -11.30
C GLU A 268 6.72 9.26 -12.23
N PRO A 269 7.66 8.44 -11.72
CA PRO A 269 8.34 7.44 -12.55
C PRO A 269 7.39 6.33 -13.02
N GLU A 270 7.31 6.10 -14.33
CA GLU A 270 6.44 5.08 -14.94
C GLU A 270 7.14 3.72 -15.06
N ASN A 271 6.43 2.62 -14.75
CA ASN A 271 6.83 1.25 -15.08
C ASN A 271 8.27 0.87 -14.63
N GLY A 272 8.73 1.42 -13.51
CA GLY A 272 10.09 1.22 -12.99
C GLY A 272 11.20 1.98 -13.72
N LYS A 273 10.88 2.73 -14.78
CA LYS A 273 11.81 3.68 -15.40
C LYS A 273 12.01 4.89 -14.49
N LEU A 274 13.23 5.41 -14.48
CA LEU A 274 13.64 6.51 -13.61
C LEU A 274 13.73 7.84 -14.33
N ASP A 275 13.58 7.82 -15.66
CA ASP A 275 13.57 8.99 -16.51
C ASP A 275 12.58 10.05 -16.01
N PHE A 276 12.89 11.30 -16.32
CA PHE A 276 11.98 12.43 -16.12
C PHE A 276 11.20 12.68 -17.40
N HIS A 277 9.98 13.18 -17.24
CA HIS A 277 9.09 13.50 -18.35
C HIS A 277 9.40 14.92 -18.83
N TYR A 278 10.08 14.99 -19.97
CA TYR A 278 10.36 16.23 -20.66
C TYR A 278 9.36 16.46 -21.81
N PRO A 279 8.95 17.71 -22.08
CA PRO A 279 8.22 18.09 -23.27
C PRO A 279 8.90 17.65 -24.59
N GLU A 280 8.12 17.45 -25.64
CA GLU A 280 8.59 16.93 -26.94
C GLU A 280 9.63 17.83 -27.64
N ASP A 281 9.69 19.12 -27.30
CA ASP A 281 10.66 20.10 -27.81
C ASP A 281 11.99 20.12 -27.04
N TYR A 282 12.13 19.31 -25.97
CA TYR A 282 13.37 19.22 -25.21
C TYR A 282 14.43 18.38 -25.93
N VAL A 283 15.48 19.05 -26.41
CA VAL A 283 16.69 18.41 -26.93
C VAL A 283 17.69 18.21 -25.80
N ARG A 284 18.01 16.95 -25.49
CA ARG A 284 19.14 16.58 -24.63
C ARG A 284 20.45 16.84 -25.37
N ASN A 285 21.24 17.81 -24.88
CA ASN A 285 22.58 18.15 -25.38
C ASN A 285 23.65 17.19 -24.84
#